data_AF-A0A445D1U6-F1
#
_entry.id   AF-A0A445D1U6-F1
#
_cell.length_a   1.000
_cell.length_b   1.000
_cell.length_c   1.000
_cell.angle_alpha   90.00
_cell.angle_beta   90.00
_cell.angle_gamma   90.00
#
_symmetry.space_group_name_H-M   'P 1'
#
loop_
_entity.id
_entity.type
_entity.pdbx_description
1 polymer ?
#
loop_
_entity_poly.entity_id
_entity_poly.type
_entity_poly.pdbx_seq_one_letter_code
_entity_poly.pdbx_strand_id
1 'polypeptide(L)'
;MSASKLALYGFGTTLFRTHRFLSSSFLPFSKPILFPLKPPPRRGAFSSSAATAVTSVNQDNRLQIHHPWPEWISFVDRLSTKGYLTKSSSSGDDGDDAVYVNMNLLKDACLSFGRDRYDLFRLLSSSDLQAIVEGGCPNLLRKAVNSAKRLRAHLQLDEGDVCSACHLRGSCDRAYVIMETLGVDARTVDVVRILLFYALDPVVLSGGEKPSGRELVELSVRKLLSQLIELSESSPAPAPHAPVPARSKPTAQNALAEGRPLTSTTSKFSKEAEMKKHDWICQK
;
A
#
# COMPACT_ATOMS: atom_id res chain seq x y z
N MET A 1 16.25 74.34 21.27
CA MET A 1 17.13 75.19 20.41
C MET A 1 18.09 74.25 19.69
N SER A 2 18.50 74.58 18.45
CA SER A 2 19.29 73.73 17.52
C SER A 2 18.55 72.43 17.07
N ALA A 3 18.45 72.01 15.79
CA ALA A 3 19.28 72.14 14.58
C ALA A 3 20.56 71.26 14.63
N SER A 4 21.03 70.55 13.59
CA SER A 4 20.72 70.43 12.13
C SER A 4 21.31 69.07 11.62
N LYS A 5 21.18 68.53 10.38
CA LYS A 5 20.61 68.90 9.05
C LYS A 5 20.57 67.62 8.15
N LEU A 6 19.74 67.61 7.08
CA LEU A 6 19.92 66.94 5.75
C LEU A 6 20.13 65.38 5.71
N ALA A 7 19.37 64.53 4.98
CA ALA A 7 18.98 64.43 3.54
C ALA A 7 19.78 63.28 2.82
N LEU A 8 19.31 62.56 1.79
CA LEU A 8 18.04 62.51 1.02
C LEU A 8 17.98 61.20 0.16
N TYR A 9 16.84 60.94 -0.51
CA TYR A 9 16.59 59.99 -1.62
C TYR A 9 16.62 58.46 -1.39
N GLY A 10 15.70 57.75 -2.07
CA GLY A 10 15.65 56.29 -2.19
C GLY A 10 14.23 55.72 -2.33
N PHE A 11 13.69 55.67 -3.56
CA PHE A 11 12.37 55.05 -3.84
C PHE A 11 12.47 53.53 -4.07
N GLY A 12 11.32 52.83 -4.15
CA GLY A 12 11.22 51.38 -4.39
C GLY A 12 11.74 50.92 -5.78
N THR A 13 11.56 49.66 -6.19
CA THR A 13 10.30 48.89 -6.09
C THR A 13 10.50 47.36 -6.10
N THR A 14 9.39 46.63 -5.97
CA THR A 14 9.27 45.17 -6.14
C THR A 14 9.68 44.69 -7.54
N LEU A 15 10.22 43.46 -7.62
CA LEU A 15 10.44 42.74 -8.89
C LEU A 15 9.60 41.46 -8.94
N PHE A 16 8.43 41.56 -9.58
CA PHE A 16 7.67 40.38 -10.00
C PHE A 16 8.34 39.74 -11.24
N ARG A 17 8.64 38.44 -11.16
CA ARG A 17 9.26 37.68 -12.27
C ARG A 17 8.19 37.24 -13.28
N THR A 18 7.78 38.14 -14.17
CA THR A 18 6.85 37.81 -15.27
C THR A 18 7.52 36.96 -16.34
N HIS A 19 6.87 35.86 -16.74
CA HIS A 19 7.28 35.09 -17.92
C HIS A 19 6.93 35.88 -19.18
N ARG A 20 7.88 36.01 -20.12
CA ARG A 20 7.61 36.61 -21.44
C ARG A 20 6.78 35.65 -22.29
N PHE A 21 5.63 36.12 -22.75
CA PHE A 21 4.98 35.55 -23.93
C PHE A 21 5.85 35.82 -25.16
N LEU A 22 6.21 34.78 -25.90
CA LEU A 22 6.70 34.90 -27.27
C LEU A 22 5.53 34.68 -28.22
N SER A 23 4.95 35.78 -28.68
CA SER A 23 3.98 35.76 -29.78
C SER A 23 4.71 35.41 -31.08
N SER A 24 4.15 34.49 -31.87
CA SER A 24 4.61 34.18 -33.21
C SER A 24 3.47 34.38 -34.20
N SER A 25 3.78 34.92 -35.37
CA SER A 25 2.80 35.50 -36.29
C SER A 25 1.90 34.49 -36.99
N PHE A 26 0.69 34.93 -37.33
CA PHE A 26 -0.27 34.20 -38.15
C PHE A 26 0.07 34.21 -39.66
N LEU A 27 -0.73 33.43 -40.41
CA LEU A 27 -0.93 33.41 -41.87
C LEU A 27 -0.06 32.42 -42.68
N PRO A 28 -0.59 31.79 -43.77
CA PRO A 28 -2.01 31.48 -44.01
C PRO A 28 -2.30 30.05 -44.52
N PHE A 29 -3.57 29.71 -44.43
CA PHE A 29 -4.33 28.62 -45.05
C PHE A 29 -3.73 27.94 -46.31
N SER A 30 -3.69 26.61 -46.31
CA SER A 30 -3.63 25.77 -47.52
C SER A 30 -4.37 24.44 -47.31
N LYS A 31 -4.82 23.82 -48.40
CA LYS A 31 -5.92 22.84 -48.43
C LYS A 31 -5.49 21.39 -48.12
N PRO A 32 -6.39 20.53 -47.61
CA PRO A 32 -6.09 19.12 -47.35
C PRO A 32 -5.94 18.31 -48.64
N ILE A 33 -5.00 17.36 -48.64
CA ILE A 33 -4.85 16.35 -49.70
C ILE A 33 -5.47 15.04 -49.21
N LEU A 34 -6.51 14.56 -49.90
CA LEU A 34 -7.01 13.19 -49.72
C LEU A 34 -6.03 12.21 -50.37
N PHE A 35 -5.51 11.26 -49.59
CA PHE A 35 -4.82 10.09 -50.11
C PHE A 35 -5.78 8.88 -50.11
N PRO A 36 -6.08 8.27 -51.27
CA PRO A 36 -6.98 7.12 -51.33
C PRO A 36 -6.30 5.84 -50.85
N LEU A 37 -6.81 5.26 -49.76
CA LEU A 37 -6.42 3.93 -49.28
C LEU A 37 -6.75 2.85 -50.31
N LYS A 38 -5.71 2.19 -50.86
CA LYS A 38 -5.85 0.90 -51.57
C LYS A 38 -5.53 -0.25 -50.63
N PRO A 39 -6.37 -1.30 -50.53
CA PRO A 39 -6.06 -2.49 -49.75
C PRO A 39 -5.01 -3.37 -50.47
N PRO A 40 -4.10 -4.04 -49.75
CA PRO A 40 -3.19 -5.02 -50.33
C PRO A 40 -3.91 -6.35 -50.66
N PRO A 41 -3.44 -7.12 -51.66
CA PRO A 41 -4.12 -8.33 -52.12
C PRO A 41 -3.86 -9.57 -51.23
N ARG A 42 -4.87 -10.42 -51.05
CA ARG A 42 -4.71 -11.77 -50.46
C ARG A 42 -4.07 -12.74 -51.47
N ARG A 43 -2.82 -13.13 -51.22
CA ARG A 43 -2.19 -14.42 -51.57
C ARG A 43 -1.13 -14.70 -50.50
N GLY A 44 -0.74 -15.91 -50.14
CA GLY A 44 -1.15 -17.26 -50.56
C GLY A 44 -0.17 -18.23 -49.89
N ALA A 45 -0.64 -19.32 -49.28
CA ALA A 45 0.19 -20.08 -48.36
C ALA A 45 1.33 -20.86 -49.06
N PHE A 46 2.55 -20.75 -48.54
CA PHE A 46 3.66 -21.66 -48.81
C PHE A 46 4.34 -22.02 -47.49
N SER A 47 4.36 -23.32 -47.18
CA SER A 47 5.09 -23.85 -46.03
C SER A 47 6.58 -23.96 -46.37
N SER A 48 7.45 -23.47 -45.49
CA SER A 48 8.87 -23.81 -45.48
C SER A 48 9.38 -23.74 -44.05
N SER A 49 9.75 -24.89 -43.50
CA SER A 49 10.21 -25.03 -42.12
C SER A 49 11.65 -24.51 -41.98
N ALA A 50 11.81 -23.21 -41.73
CA ALA A 50 13.04 -22.70 -41.14
C ALA A 50 13.07 -23.12 -39.67
N ALA A 51 14.02 -23.98 -39.28
CA ALA A 51 14.12 -24.45 -37.92
C ALA A 51 14.40 -23.27 -36.98
N THR A 52 13.51 -23.03 -36.01
CA THR A 52 13.83 -22.16 -34.88
C THR A 52 14.99 -22.79 -34.13
N ALA A 53 16.16 -22.16 -34.23
CA ALA A 53 17.25 -22.38 -33.29
C ALA A 53 16.75 -21.95 -31.90
N VAL A 54 16.12 -22.88 -31.21
CA VAL A 54 15.92 -22.79 -29.76
C VAL A 54 17.30 -22.75 -29.14
N THR A 55 17.79 -21.54 -28.85
CA THR A 55 18.78 -21.35 -27.80
C THR A 55 18.16 -21.90 -26.53
N SER A 56 18.47 -23.17 -26.25
CA SER A 56 18.22 -23.80 -24.97
C SER A 56 18.88 -22.91 -23.92
N VAL A 57 18.07 -22.12 -23.23
CA VAL A 57 18.54 -21.32 -22.10
C VAL A 57 18.87 -22.35 -21.04
N ASN A 58 20.16 -22.62 -20.85
CA ASN A 58 20.65 -23.81 -20.15
C ASN A 58 19.84 -24.06 -18.87
N GLN A 59 19.08 -25.16 -18.86
CA GLN A 59 18.21 -25.56 -17.75
C GLN A 59 19.05 -26.21 -16.62
N ASP A 60 20.21 -25.61 -16.36
CA ASP A 60 21.35 -26.14 -15.62
C ASP A 60 21.99 -25.05 -14.77
N ASN A 61 21.16 -24.13 -14.27
CA ASN A 61 21.52 -23.26 -13.16
C ASN A 61 20.34 -23.12 -12.18
N ARG A 62 19.91 -24.26 -11.63
CA ARG A 62 19.13 -24.30 -10.37
C ARG A 62 20.06 -23.92 -9.22
N LEU A 63 20.54 -22.68 -9.24
CA LEU A 63 20.99 -22.02 -8.02
C LEU A 63 19.83 -22.13 -7.03
N GLN A 64 20.13 -22.62 -5.83
CA GLN A 64 19.20 -22.50 -4.72
C GLN A 64 19.02 -20.99 -4.49
N ILE A 65 17.81 -20.49 -4.72
CA ILE A 65 17.49 -19.05 -4.68
C ILE A 65 17.18 -18.66 -3.23
N HIS A 66 18.16 -18.92 -2.35
CA HIS A 66 18.15 -18.50 -0.96
C HIS A 66 17.93 -16.99 -0.90
N HIS A 67 16.86 -16.58 -0.24
CA HIS A 67 16.53 -15.17 -0.15
C HIS A 67 17.62 -14.42 0.66
N PRO A 68 18.21 -13.33 0.16
CA PRO A 68 19.43 -12.74 0.74
C PRO A 68 19.23 -12.03 2.10
N TRP A 69 18.00 -11.93 2.59
CA TRP A 69 17.68 -11.38 3.91
C TRP A 69 17.16 -12.48 4.85
N PRO A 70 17.88 -12.81 5.94
CA PRO A 70 17.41 -13.81 6.91
C PRO A 70 16.14 -13.36 7.65
N GLU A 71 15.89 -12.05 7.76
CA GLU A 71 14.66 -11.50 8.34
C GLU A 71 13.43 -11.83 7.50
N TRP A 72 13.59 -12.00 6.18
CA TRP A 72 12.50 -12.44 5.30
C TRP A 72 12.23 -13.93 5.44
N ILE A 73 13.28 -14.75 5.47
CA ILE A 73 13.20 -16.20 5.71
C ILE A 73 12.48 -16.44 7.04
N SER A 74 12.96 -15.83 8.13
CA SER A 74 12.34 -15.90 9.46
C SER A 74 10.89 -15.40 9.49
N PHE A 75 10.52 -14.42 8.65
CA PHE A 75 9.14 -13.95 8.52
C PHE A 75 8.25 -14.98 7.81
N VAL A 76 8.74 -15.60 6.72
CA VAL A 76 8.05 -16.69 6.00
C VAL A 76 7.91 -17.93 6.89
N ASP A 77 8.93 -18.28 7.67
CA ASP A 77 8.88 -19.37 8.66
C ASP A 77 7.86 -19.08 9.77
N ARG A 78 7.79 -17.82 10.24
CA ARG A 78 6.76 -17.39 11.19
C ARG A 78 5.35 -17.52 10.57
N LEU A 79 5.17 -17.16 9.30
CA LEU A 79 3.90 -17.32 8.59
C LEU A 79 3.52 -18.82 8.48
N SER A 80 4.47 -19.68 8.14
CA SER A 80 4.30 -21.14 8.08
C SER A 80 3.91 -21.70 9.46
N THR A 81 4.67 -21.36 10.50
CA THR A 81 4.45 -21.79 11.89
C THR A 81 3.11 -21.34 12.47
N LYS A 82 2.61 -20.16 12.06
CA LYS A 82 1.29 -19.63 12.46
C LYS A 82 0.14 -20.10 11.55
N GLY A 83 0.40 -20.95 10.56
CA GLY A 83 -0.62 -21.56 9.69
C GLY A 83 -1.09 -20.69 8.51
N TYR A 84 -0.39 -19.60 8.18
CA TYR A 84 -0.74 -18.74 7.04
C TYR A 84 -0.36 -19.32 5.68
N LEU A 85 0.57 -20.27 5.64
CA LEU A 85 0.97 -21.00 4.44
C LEU A 85 0.40 -22.41 4.48
N THR A 86 -0.46 -22.74 3.52
CA THR A 86 -0.92 -24.11 3.32
C THR A 86 0.25 -24.95 2.81
N LYS A 87 0.85 -25.77 3.68
CA LYS A 87 1.93 -26.70 3.29
C LYS A 87 1.40 -27.68 2.25
N SER A 88 1.78 -27.50 0.99
CA SER A 88 1.39 -28.36 -0.11
C SER A 88 1.96 -29.76 0.10
N SER A 89 1.10 -30.77 0.16
CA SER A 89 1.43 -32.17 0.49
C SER A 89 2.23 -32.93 -0.58
N SER A 90 3.04 -32.24 -1.40
CA SER A 90 3.44 -32.71 -2.73
C SER A 90 4.83 -32.24 -3.21
N SER A 91 5.84 -32.33 -2.35
CA SER A 91 7.26 -32.49 -2.73
C SER A 91 8.12 -32.72 -1.48
N GLY A 92 9.10 -33.62 -1.54
CA GLY A 92 10.10 -33.81 -0.48
C GLY A 92 11.39 -33.04 -0.78
N ASP A 93 12.04 -32.52 0.28
CA ASP A 93 13.42 -31.97 0.39
C ASP A 93 13.91 -30.89 -0.60
N ASP A 94 13.68 -31.02 -1.90
CA ASP A 94 14.36 -30.24 -2.96
C ASP A 94 13.54 -29.02 -3.46
N GLY A 95 12.57 -28.56 -2.67
CA GLY A 95 11.58 -27.54 -3.08
C GLY A 95 11.24 -26.47 -2.04
N ASP A 96 11.80 -26.53 -0.82
CA ASP A 96 11.48 -25.59 0.27
C ASP A 96 11.98 -24.17 -0.03
N ASP A 97 13.18 -24.07 -0.58
CA ASP A 97 13.85 -22.79 -0.92
C ASP A 97 13.07 -21.96 -1.95
N ALA A 98 12.34 -22.63 -2.85
CA ALA A 98 11.46 -21.97 -3.82
C ALA A 98 10.28 -21.22 -3.16
N VAL A 99 9.93 -21.54 -1.91
CA VAL A 99 8.82 -20.88 -1.17
C VAL A 99 9.19 -19.42 -0.87
N TYR A 100 10.43 -19.13 -0.46
CA TYR A 100 10.86 -17.79 -0.05
C TYR A 100 10.81 -16.74 -1.17
N VAL A 101 10.79 -17.17 -2.44
CA VAL A 101 10.68 -16.30 -3.62
C VAL A 101 9.32 -16.39 -4.35
N ASN A 102 8.43 -17.29 -3.96
CA ASN A 102 7.16 -17.53 -4.67
C ASN A 102 6.08 -16.51 -4.29
N MET A 103 6.05 -15.39 -5.02
CA MET A 103 5.03 -14.33 -4.92
C MET A 103 3.60 -14.86 -4.89
N ASN A 104 3.26 -15.96 -5.60
CA ASN A 104 1.88 -16.46 -5.64
C ASN A 104 1.47 -17.16 -4.32
N LEU A 105 2.41 -17.85 -3.66
CA LEU A 105 2.18 -18.46 -2.34
C LEU A 105 2.24 -17.42 -1.22
N LEU A 106 3.31 -16.62 -1.19
CA LEU A 106 3.59 -15.70 -0.09
C LEU A 106 2.58 -14.55 -0.01
N LYS A 107 2.11 -14.03 -1.15
CA LYS A 107 1.21 -12.87 -1.20
C LYS A 107 -0.03 -13.03 -0.34
N ASP A 108 -0.78 -14.12 -0.47
CA ASP A 108 -2.04 -14.25 0.27
C ASP A 108 -1.82 -14.67 1.74
N ALA A 109 -0.70 -15.32 2.06
CA ALA A 109 -0.24 -15.53 3.44
C ALA A 109 0.13 -14.19 4.13
N CYS A 110 1.07 -13.44 3.56
CA CYS A 110 1.51 -12.13 4.07
C CYS A 110 0.33 -11.15 4.21
N LEU A 111 -0.56 -11.08 3.21
CA LEU A 111 -1.72 -10.20 3.28
C LEU A 111 -2.77 -10.67 4.28
N SER A 112 -2.85 -11.95 4.64
CA SER A 112 -3.77 -12.44 5.68
C SER A 112 -3.23 -12.13 7.07
N PHE A 113 -1.95 -12.43 7.33
CA PHE A 113 -1.25 -11.96 8.52
C PHE A 113 -1.41 -10.45 8.76
N GLY A 114 -1.24 -9.63 7.72
CA GLY A 114 -1.41 -8.18 7.82
C GLY A 114 -2.85 -7.70 8.10
N ARG A 115 -3.87 -8.54 7.91
CA ARG A 115 -5.27 -8.26 8.32
C ARG A 115 -5.51 -8.67 9.76
N ASP A 116 -5.09 -9.88 10.11
CA ASP A 116 -5.29 -10.46 11.45
C ASP A 116 -4.51 -9.68 12.51
N ARG A 117 -3.26 -9.32 12.18
CA ARG A 117 -2.36 -8.51 13.00
C ARG A 117 -2.46 -7.02 12.71
N TYR A 118 -3.69 -6.51 12.56
CA TYR A 118 -3.98 -5.07 12.40
C TYR A 118 -3.49 -4.23 13.60
N ASP A 119 -3.31 -4.86 14.76
CA ASP A 119 -2.83 -4.27 16.01
C ASP A 119 -1.38 -3.77 15.93
N LEU A 120 -0.53 -4.48 15.17
CA LEU A 120 0.90 -4.20 15.09
C LEU A 120 1.24 -2.85 14.47
N PHE A 121 0.39 -2.28 13.62
CA PHE A 121 0.70 -1.09 12.84
C PHE A 121 1.21 0.10 13.68
N ARG A 122 0.59 0.32 14.86
CA ARG A 122 0.92 1.44 15.75
C ARG A 122 2.15 1.20 16.63
N LEU A 123 2.77 0.01 16.52
CA LEU A 123 3.95 -0.40 17.30
C LEU A 123 5.23 -0.44 16.43
N LEU A 124 5.10 -0.20 15.12
CA LEU A 124 6.22 -0.18 14.18
C LEU A 124 6.95 1.16 14.19
N SER A 125 8.25 1.12 13.89
CA SER A 125 9.14 2.29 13.81
C SER A 125 8.68 3.29 12.73
N SER A 126 8.21 4.47 13.14
CA SER A 126 7.75 5.52 12.22
C SER A 126 8.83 6.00 11.24
N SER A 127 10.11 6.01 11.65
CA SER A 127 11.23 6.42 10.79
C SER A 127 11.56 5.35 9.75
N ASP A 128 11.52 4.07 10.11
CA ASP A 128 11.68 2.98 9.13
C ASP A 128 10.46 2.88 8.20
N LEU A 129 9.25 3.16 8.71
CA LEU A 129 8.04 3.30 7.88
C LEU A 129 8.15 4.48 6.90
N GLN A 130 8.81 5.58 7.29
CA GLN A 130 9.05 6.74 6.42
C GLN A 130 10.03 6.39 5.31
N ALA A 131 11.19 5.80 5.64
CA ALA A 131 12.23 5.42 4.69
C ALA A 131 11.72 4.51 3.56
N ILE A 132 10.74 3.62 3.83
CA ILE A 132 10.16 2.72 2.81
C ILE A 132 9.07 3.36 1.93
N VAL A 133 8.70 4.64 2.14
CA VAL A 133 7.70 5.33 1.30
C VAL A 133 8.08 6.75 0.84
N GLU A 134 9.06 7.40 1.46
CA GLU A 134 9.50 8.76 1.08
C GLU A 134 10.12 8.82 -0.33
N GLY A 135 10.68 7.71 -0.82
CA GLY A 135 11.13 7.56 -2.20
C GLY A 135 10.01 7.34 -3.24
N GLY A 136 8.75 7.19 -2.82
CA GLY A 136 7.59 7.08 -3.72
C GLY A 136 6.73 5.82 -3.57
N CYS A 137 6.71 4.99 -4.60
CA CYS A 137 5.93 3.75 -4.68
C CYS A 137 6.86 2.61 -5.12
N PRO A 138 6.81 1.40 -4.53
CA PRO A 138 7.70 0.30 -4.91
C PRO A 138 7.38 -0.30 -6.29
N ASN A 139 6.16 -0.12 -6.79
CA ASN A 139 5.74 -0.49 -8.14
C ASN A 139 4.41 0.21 -8.52
N LEU A 140 4.00 0.03 -9.78
CA LEU A 140 2.79 0.60 -10.36
C LEU A 140 1.48 -0.13 -9.99
N LEU A 141 1.52 -1.22 -9.22
CA LEU A 141 0.31 -1.98 -8.91
C LEU A 141 -0.60 -1.14 -8.00
N ARG A 142 -1.83 -0.89 -8.44
CA ARG A 142 -2.81 0.01 -7.77
C ARG A 142 -2.99 -0.24 -6.27
N LYS A 143 -2.87 -1.49 -5.79
CA LYS A 143 -2.91 -1.83 -4.36
C LYS A 143 -1.62 -1.46 -3.60
N ALA A 144 -0.44 -1.57 -4.23
CA ALA A 144 0.83 -1.10 -3.66
C ALA A 144 0.86 0.43 -3.58
N VAL A 145 0.50 1.11 -4.67
CA VAL A 145 0.35 2.59 -4.72
C VAL A 145 -0.61 3.07 -3.63
N ASN A 146 -1.80 2.45 -3.50
CA ASN A 146 -2.76 2.78 -2.43
C ASN A 146 -2.33 2.37 -1.01
N SER A 147 -1.23 1.62 -0.85
CA SER A 147 -0.63 1.35 0.46
C SER A 147 0.41 2.42 0.78
N ALA A 148 1.33 2.69 -0.15
CA ALA A 148 2.35 3.73 -0.03
C ALA A 148 1.74 5.11 0.24
N LYS A 149 0.73 5.54 -0.54
CA LYS A 149 0.06 6.83 -0.34
C LYS A 149 -0.70 6.93 1.00
N ARG A 150 -1.21 5.81 1.56
CA ARG A 150 -1.84 5.80 2.90
C ARG A 150 -0.82 5.88 4.03
N LEU A 151 0.32 5.20 3.87
CA LEU A 151 1.44 5.33 4.81
C LEU A 151 1.98 6.77 4.81
N ARG A 152 2.12 7.41 3.64
CA ARG A 152 2.52 8.82 3.53
C ARG A 152 1.52 9.78 4.18
N ALA A 153 0.22 9.60 3.95
CA ALA A 153 -0.82 10.38 4.64
C ALA A 153 -0.78 10.18 6.17
N HIS A 154 -0.53 8.96 6.66
CA HIS A 154 -0.39 8.70 8.11
C HIS A 154 0.86 9.38 8.71
N LEU A 155 1.97 9.38 7.96
CA LEU A 155 3.25 10.00 8.34
C LEU A 155 3.31 11.50 8.06
N GLN A 156 2.22 12.12 7.58
CA GLN A 156 2.12 13.56 7.26
C GLN A 156 3.15 14.02 6.20
N LEU A 157 3.56 13.10 5.31
CA LEU A 157 4.41 13.42 4.16
C LEU A 157 3.58 14.01 3.03
N ASP A 158 4.05 15.10 2.41
CA ASP A 158 3.38 15.69 1.26
C ASP A 158 3.35 14.71 0.07
N GLU A 159 2.13 14.41 -0.38
CA GLU A 159 1.89 13.45 -1.45
C GLU A 159 2.32 14.00 -2.81
N GLY A 160 2.26 15.32 -3.01
CA GLY A 160 2.70 16.01 -4.22
C GLY A 160 4.22 15.98 -4.38
N ASP A 161 4.96 16.35 -3.34
CA ASP A 161 6.43 16.33 -3.32
C ASP A 161 6.97 14.91 -3.54
N VAL A 162 6.49 13.93 -2.78
CA VAL A 162 6.97 12.55 -2.92
C VAL A 162 6.56 11.95 -4.28
N CYS A 163 5.34 12.17 -4.77
CA CYS A 163 5.01 11.74 -6.14
C CYS A 163 5.70 12.61 -7.21
N SER A 164 6.31 13.76 -6.89
CA SER A 164 7.12 14.54 -7.83
C SER A 164 8.50 13.93 -8.07
N ALA A 165 9.15 13.43 -7.01
CA ALA A 165 10.46 12.78 -7.04
C ALA A 165 10.38 11.28 -7.39
N CYS A 166 9.23 10.62 -7.16
CA CYS A 166 9.02 9.21 -7.43
C CYS A 166 9.37 8.81 -8.88
N HIS A 167 10.35 7.92 -9.04
CA HIS A 167 10.83 7.44 -10.35
C HIS A 167 9.75 6.77 -11.24
N LEU A 168 8.61 6.37 -10.65
CA LEU A 168 7.46 5.80 -11.37
C LEU A 168 6.41 6.83 -11.81
N ARG A 169 6.57 8.12 -11.48
CA ARG A 169 5.57 9.18 -11.70
C ARG A 169 4.99 9.18 -13.12
N GLY A 170 5.85 9.14 -14.13
CA GLY A 170 5.46 9.23 -15.55
C GLY A 170 4.55 8.11 -16.06
N SER A 171 4.49 6.98 -15.35
CA SER A 171 3.69 5.80 -15.72
C SER A 171 2.61 5.47 -14.69
N CYS A 172 2.41 6.31 -13.67
CA CYS A 172 1.50 6.05 -12.56
C CYS A 172 0.12 6.69 -12.78
N ASP A 173 -0.91 5.85 -12.95
CA ASP A 173 -2.33 6.24 -13.10
C ASP A 173 -2.86 7.13 -11.96
N ARG A 174 -2.13 7.15 -10.83
CA ARG A 174 -2.49 7.85 -9.60
C ARG A 174 -1.42 8.83 -9.13
N ALA A 175 -0.48 9.24 -10.00
CA ALA A 175 0.55 10.24 -9.66
C ALA A 175 -0.04 11.50 -9.01
N TYR A 176 -1.18 11.98 -9.53
CA TYR A 176 -1.86 13.20 -9.10
C TYR A 176 -3.01 12.98 -8.10
N VAL A 177 -3.17 11.76 -7.56
CA VAL A 177 -4.22 11.45 -6.57
C VAL A 177 -3.67 11.64 -5.16
N ILE A 178 -4.13 12.70 -4.49
CA ILE A 178 -3.86 12.97 -3.06
C ILE A 178 -4.81 12.14 -2.19
N MET A 179 -4.35 11.67 -1.03
CA MET A 179 -5.07 10.67 -0.20
C MET A 179 -5.97 11.26 0.90
N GLU A 180 -5.89 12.55 1.20
CA GLU A 180 -6.64 13.21 2.29
C GLU A 180 -8.16 12.97 2.24
N THR A 181 -8.72 12.80 1.03
CA THR A 181 -10.16 12.71 0.77
C THR A 181 -10.77 11.31 1.00
N LEU A 182 -10.01 10.29 1.39
CA LEU A 182 -10.49 8.90 1.38
C LEU A 182 -10.83 8.27 2.74
N GLY A 183 -10.45 8.89 3.87
CA GLY A 183 -10.90 8.45 5.21
C GLY A 183 -10.56 7.01 5.61
N VAL A 184 -9.58 6.37 4.96
CA VAL A 184 -9.11 5.01 5.27
C VAL A 184 -7.68 5.07 5.76
N ASP A 185 -7.49 4.74 7.04
CA ASP A 185 -6.17 4.70 7.68
C ASP A 185 -5.21 3.70 7.03
N ALA A 186 -3.92 3.93 7.28
CA ALA A 186 -2.88 2.92 7.10
C ALA A 186 -3.01 1.80 8.15
N ARG A 187 -2.64 0.57 7.77
CA ARG A 187 -2.77 -0.65 8.57
C ARG A 187 -1.60 -1.60 8.30
N THR A 188 -1.45 -2.65 9.11
CA THR A 188 -0.40 -3.67 8.94
C THR A 188 -0.43 -4.32 7.56
N VAL A 189 -1.62 -4.56 6.99
CA VAL A 189 -1.84 -5.08 5.61
C VAL A 189 -1.29 -4.17 4.50
N ASP A 190 -0.94 -2.92 4.83
CA ASP A 190 -0.37 -1.95 3.90
C ASP A 190 1.15 -1.92 4.04
N VAL A 191 1.69 -1.92 5.27
CA VAL A 191 3.13 -2.11 5.52
C VAL A 191 3.61 -3.44 4.92
N VAL A 192 2.97 -4.55 5.31
CA VAL A 192 3.35 -5.90 4.84
C VAL A 192 3.25 -6.03 3.31
N ARG A 193 2.37 -5.27 2.65
CA ARG A 193 2.32 -5.21 1.18
C ARG A 193 3.55 -4.51 0.60
N ILE A 194 4.03 -3.43 1.20
CA ILE A 194 5.24 -2.73 0.76
C ILE A 194 6.47 -3.62 1.00
N LEU A 195 6.60 -4.24 2.19
CA LEU A 195 7.71 -5.15 2.52
C LEU A 195 7.79 -6.34 1.53
N LEU A 196 6.66 -6.99 1.24
CA LEU A 196 6.55 -8.09 0.25
C LEU A 196 7.08 -7.70 -1.13
N PHE A 197 6.84 -6.46 -1.58
CA PHE A 197 7.32 -5.99 -2.87
C PHE A 197 8.79 -5.54 -2.88
N TYR A 198 9.36 -5.19 -1.73
CA TYR A 198 10.80 -4.94 -1.63
C TYR A 198 11.62 -6.23 -1.51
N ALA A 199 11.14 -7.22 -0.76
CA ALA A 199 11.79 -8.53 -0.66
C ALA A 199 11.82 -9.26 -2.02
N LEU A 200 10.68 -9.30 -2.70
CA LEU A 200 10.53 -9.97 -4.01
C LEU A 200 10.86 -9.05 -5.20
N ASP A 201 11.70 -8.03 -5.00
CA ASP A 201 12.25 -7.21 -6.09
C ASP A 201 13.40 -7.98 -6.78
N PRO A 202 13.40 -8.14 -8.11
CA PRO A 202 14.50 -8.76 -8.85
C PRO A 202 15.90 -8.21 -8.51
N VAL A 203 16.03 -6.92 -8.16
CA VAL A 203 17.33 -6.32 -7.75
C VAL A 203 17.84 -6.93 -6.43
N VAL A 204 16.94 -7.25 -5.50
CA VAL A 204 17.29 -7.95 -4.25
C VAL A 204 17.66 -9.40 -4.57
N LEU A 205 16.76 -10.12 -5.25
CA LEU A 205 16.93 -11.56 -5.52
C LEU A 205 18.14 -11.88 -6.41
N SER A 206 18.52 -10.98 -7.32
CA SER A 206 19.70 -11.15 -8.18
C SER A 206 21.02 -10.65 -7.58
N GLY A 207 21.00 -9.98 -6.42
CA GLY A 207 22.21 -9.44 -5.77
C GLY A 207 22.98 -8.40 -6.61
N GLY A 208 22.33 -7.76 -7.58
CA GLY A 208 22.97 -6.84 -8.54
C GLY A 208 23.30 -5.47 -7.96
N GLU A 209 23.85 -4.58 -8.79
CA GLU A 209 24.09 -3.19 -8.40
C GLU A 209 22.80 -2.49 -7.95
N LYS A 210 22.85 -1.88 -6.77
CA LYS A 210 21.71 -1.20 -6.15
C LYS A 210 21.78 0.29 -6.47
N PRO A 211 20.69 0.92 -6.96
CA PRO A 211 20.65 2.37 -7.14
C PRO A 211 20.90 3.10 -5.81
N SER A 212 21.56 4.26 -5.88
CA SER A 212 21.97 5.04 -4.71
C SER A 212 20.80 5.35 -3.76
N GLY A 213 21.03 5.24 -2.46
CA GLY A 213 20.00 5.42 -1.42
C GLY A 213 19.15 4.19 -1.12
N ARG A 214 19.10 3.19 -2.02
CA ARG A 214 18.33 1.95 -1.82
C ARG A 214 18.74 1.14 -0.59
N GLU A 215 20.01 1.22 -0.18
CA GLU A 215 20.53 0.55 1.02
C GLU A 215 19.75 0.93 2.29
N LEU A 216 19.43 2.22 2.49
CA LEU A 216 18.67 2.68 3.65
C LEU A 216 17.25 2.11 3.64
N VAL A 217 16.63 2.04 2.46
CA VAL A 217 15.31 1.41 2.26
C VAL A 217 15.35 -0.06 2.64
N GLU A 218 16.33 -0.82 2.14
CA GLU A 218 16.46 -2.26 2.42
C GLU A 218 16.77 -2.53 3.91
N LEU A 219 17.60 -1.71 4.55
CA LEU A 219 17.84 -1.78 6.00
C LEU A 219 16.56 -1.53 6.81
N SER A 220 15.75 -0.54 6.42
CA SER A 220 14.46 -0.27 7.06
C SER A 220 13.42 -1.37 6.80
N VAL A 221 13.38 -1.95 5.60
CA VAL A 221 12.55 -3.13 5.29
C VAL A 221 12.93 -4.31 6.21
N ARG A 222 14.23 -4.62 6.36
CA ARG A 222 14.71 -5.70 7.24
C ARG A 222 14.35 -5.46 8.71
N LYS A 223 14.55 -4.26 9.25
CA LYS A 223 14.12 -3.91 10.61
C LYS A 223 12.61 -4.08 10.81
N LEU A 224 11.78 -3.65 9.86
CA LEU A 224 10.33 -3.77 9.94
C LEU A 224 9.87 -5.24 9.88
N LEU A 225 10.57 -6.09 9.12
CA LEU A 225 10.36 -7.54 9.16
C LEU A 225 10.67 -8.10 10.56
N SER A 226 11.82 -7.74 11.16
CA SER A 226 12.16 -8.14 12.53
C SER A 226 11.14 -7.67 13.58
N GLN A 227 10.69 -6.42 13.50
CA GLN A 227 9.65 -5.88 14.40
C GLN A 227 8.32 -6.65 14.25
N LEU A 228 7.91 -6.99 13.01
CA LEU A 228 6.72 -7.82 12.79
C LEU A 228 6.90 -9.24 13.34
N ILE A 229 8.09 -9.83 13.23
CA ILE A 229 8.40 -11.14 13.80
C ILE A 229 8.29 -11.08 15.33
N GLU A 230 9.00 -10.17 15.99
CA GLU A 230 9.02 -9.98 17.44
C GLU A 230 7.61 -9.76 18.00
N LEU A 231 6.91 -8.75 17.49
CA LEU A 231 5.58 -8.38 17.98
C LEU A 231 4.52 -9.48 17.70
N SER A 232 4.73 -10.35 16.69
CA SER A 232 3.79 -11.45 16.38
C SER A 232 3.77 -12.61 17.40
N GLU A 233 4.65 -12.61 18.40
CA GLU A 233 4.62 -13.58 19.50
C GLU A 233 3.47 -13.30 20.47
N SER A 234 3.16 -12.02 20.69
CA SER A 234 1.98 -11.59 21.45
C SER A 234 0.68 -12.16 20.86
N SER A 235 -0.32 -12.39 21.71
CA SER A 235 -1.70 -12.60 21.23
C SER A 235 -2.16 -11.36 20.44
N PRO A 236 -2.91 -11.50 19.34
CA PRO A 236 -3.58 -10.37 18.71
C PRO A 236 -4.43 -9.63 19.74
N ALA A 237 -4.47 -8.29 19.64
CA ALA A 237 -5.39 -7.49 20.43
C ALA A 237 -6.87 -7.88 20.14
N PRO A 238 -7.81 -7.63 21.07
CA PRO A 238 -9.23 -7.81 20.79
C PRO A 238 -9.69 -6.91 19.63
N ALA A 239 -10.46 -7.48 18.69
CA ALA A 239 -11.00 -6.72 17.57
C ALA A 239 -11.85 -5.53 18.07
N PRO A 240 -11.66 -4.29 17.54
CA PRO A 240 -12.38 -3.10 18.02
C PRO A 240 -13.91 -3.19 17.98
N HIS A 241 -14.44 -4.17 17.23
CA HIS A 241 -15.87 -4.44 17.07
C HIS A 241 -16.20 -5.93 17.30
N ALA A 242 -15.41 -6.65 18.11
CA ALA A 242 -15.80 -7.99 18.56
C ALA A 242 -17.14 -7.93 19.30
N PRO A 243 -18.18 -8.67 18.87
CA PRO A 243 -19.39 -8.81 19.67
C PRO A 243 -19.02 -9.46 21.00
N VAL A 244 -19.33 -8.80 22.12
CA VAL A 244 -19.12 -9.39 23.45
C VAL A 244 -19.89 -10.71 23.49
N PRO A 245 -19.25 -11.86 23.78
CA PRO A 245 -19.93 -13.15 23.80
C PRO A 245 -21.06 -13.08 24.82
N ALA A 246 -22.29 -13.23 24.36
CA ALA A 246 -23.48 -13.01 25.16
C ALA A 246 -23.50 -13.99 26.34
N ARG A 247 -23.14 -13.49 27.53
CA ARG A 247 -23.06 -14.28 28.77
C ARG A 247 -24.41 -14.96 29.03
N SER A 248 -24.47 -16.25 28.75
CA SER A 248 -25.68 -17.06 28.88
C SER A 248 -26.21 -17.00 30.31
N LYS A 249 -27.34 -16.31 30.51
CA LYS A 249 -28.01 -16.24 31.80
C LYS A 249 -28.46 -17.65 32.21
N PRO A 250 -28.13 -18.15 33.41
CA PRO A 250 -28.77 -19.34 33.94
C PRO A 250 -30.28 -19.08 34.12
N THR A 251 -31.11 -20.01 33.65
CA THR A 251 -32.57 -19.94 33.83
C THR A 251 -32.91 -20.24 35.28
N ALA A 252 -33.19 -19.21 36.08
CA ALA A 252 -33.75 -19.35 37.41
C ALA A 252 -35.29 -19.36 37.34
N GLN A 253 -35.92 -20.40 37.89
CA GLN A 253 -37.36 -20.47 38.08
C GLN A 253 -37.71 -20.36 39.58
N ASN A 254 -38.91 -19.84 39.84
CA ASN A 254 -39.66 -19.89 41.10
C ASN A 254 -39.22 -18.94 42.23
N ALA A 255 -40.21 -18.18 42.70
CA ALA A 255 -40.13 -17.08 43.65
C ALA A 255 -40.12 -17.52 45.12
N LEU A 256 -39.79 -16.58 46.05
CA LEU A 256 -40.63 -16.27 47.22
C LEU A 256 -40.24 -14.92 47.91
N ALA A 257 -41.27 -14.19 48.38
CA ALA A 257 -41.33 -13.17 49.47
C ALA A 257 -40.54 -11.83 49.44
N GLU A 258 -41.33 -10.76 49.66
CA GLU A 258 -41.14 -9.60 50.58
C GLU A 258 -39.91 -8.66 50.53
N GLY A 259 -40.19 -7.34 50.66
CA GLY A 259 -39.17 -6.31 50.98
C GLY A 259 -39.36 -4.93 50.30
N ARG A 260 -39.80 -3.91 51.06
CA ARG A 260 -39.81 -2.46 50.73
C ARG A 260 -39.55 -1.71 52.08
N PRO A 261 -38.89 -0.53 52.19
CA PRO A 261 -39.02 0.62 51.26
C PRO A 261 -37.84 1.61 51.04
N LEU A 262 -38.04 2.48 50.03
CA LEU A 262 -37.36 3.79 49.79
C LEU A 262 -35.83 3.71 49.48
N THR A 263 -35.19 4.68 48.82
CA THR A 263 -35.46 6.12 48.63
C THR A 263 -35.40 6.61 47.17
N SER A 264 -35.62 7.90 46.95
CA SER A 264 -35.74 8.56 45.64
C SER A 264 -34.41 9.10 45.09
N THR A 265 -34.25 9.09 43.76
CA THR A 265 -33.92 10.33 43.03
C THR A 265 -34.36 10.22 41.57
N THR A 266 -34.64 11.36 40.95
CA THR A 266 -35.20 11.45 39.58
C THR A 266 -34.24 12.14 38.62
N SER A 267 -34.04 11.55 37.45
CA SER A 267 -33.94 12.33 36.21
C SER A 267 -34.63 11.59 35.07
N LYS A 268 -35.24 12.34 34.17
CA LYS A 268 -35.82 11.84 32.91
C LYS A 268 -34.96 12.37 31.77
N PHE A 269 -34.80 11.59 30.70
CA PHE A 269 -35.22 11.98 29.33
C PHE A 269 -34.61 11.04 28.28
N SER A 270 -35.41 10.07 27.84
CA SER A 270 -35.31 9.49 26.51
C SER A 270 -36.69 9.61 25.87
N LYS A 271 -36.80 10.30 24.73
CA LYS A 271 -38.07 10.34 23.98
C LYS A 271 -38.15 9.10 23.10
N GLU A 272 -39.15 8.29 23.36
CA GLU A 272 -39.52 7.16 22.52
C GLU A 272 -40.10 7.68 21.19
N ALA A 273 -39.51 7.27 20.08
CA ALA A 273 -39.93 7.66 18.73
C ALA A 273 -40.63 6.49 18.06
N GLU A 274 -41.96 6.47 18.13
CA GLU A 274 -42.79 5.42 17.54
C GLU A 274 -42.74 5.49 15.99
N MET A 275 -41.80 4.76 15.39
CA MET A 275 -41.75 4.61 13.94
C MET A 275 -42.83 3.63 13.47
N LYS A 276 -43.83 4.15 12.75
CA LYS A 276 -44.92 3.33 12.20
C LYS A 276 -44.39 2.29 11.22
N LYS A 277 -44.87 1.06 11.38
CA LYS A 277 -44.70 -0.05 10.44
C LYS A 277 -45.37 0.26 9.08
N HIS A 278 -44.91 -0.41 8.03
CA HIS A 278 -45.44 -0.44 6.65
C HIS A 278 -44.87 0.58 5.64
N ASP A 279 -43.55 0.69 5.51
CA ASP A 279 -42.95 1.13 4.24
C ASP A 279 -41.54 0.51 4.03
N TRP A 280 -41.50 -0.75 3.58
CA TRP A 280 -40.28 -1.44 3.12
C TRP A 280 -40.61 -2.48 2.05
N ILE A 281 -40.52 -2.09 0.77
CA ILE A 281 -40.55 -3.00 -0.38
C ILE A 281 -39.33 -2.70 -1.26
N CYS A 282 -38.37 -3.62 -1.30
CA CYS A 282 -37.36 -3.65 -2.36
C CYS A 282 -37.91 -4.46 -3.54
N GLN A 283 -37.79 -3.92 -4.75
CA GLN A 283 -38.02 -4.70 -5.98
C GLN A 283 -36.76 -5.50 -6.35
N LYS A 284 -36.94 -6.49 -7.23
CA LYS A 284 -35.87 -7.32 -7.81
C LYS A 284 -35.42 -6.77 -9.16
#